data_AF-A0A379WJ31-F1
#
_entry.id   AF-A0A379WJ31-F1
#
_cell.length_a   1.000
_cell.length_b   1.000
_cell.length_c   1.000
_cell.angle_alpha   90.00
_cell.angle_beta   90.00
_cell.angle_gamma   90.00
#
_symmetry.space_group_name_H-M   'P 1'
#
loop_
_entity.id
_entity.type
_entity.pdbx_description
1 polymer ?
#
loop_
_entity_poly.entity_id
_entity_poly.type
_entity_poly.pdbx_seq_one_letter_code
_entity_poly.pdbx_strand_id
1 'polypeptide(L)' 'MPGYATLADMQEYQFGALYLSGAERQKILGDRWTNWRPAAGQSWHSFNDYINFSDSAAWEKWWGKKWIRYRYWRLRQSGI' A
#
# COMPACT_ATOMS: atom_id res chain seq x y z
N MET A 1 -7.39 -0.85 -15.14
CA MET A 1 -6.74 -1.84 -14.27
C MET A 1 -6.62 -1.22 -12.90
N PRO A 2 -6.84 -1.93 -11.81
CA PRO A 2 -6.63 -1.34 -10.51
C PRO A 2 -5.12 -1.17 -10.32
N GLY A 3 -4.62 0.05 -10.56
CA GLY A 3 -3.19 0.35 -10.58
C GLY A 3 -2.58 0.12 -9.20
N TYR A 4 -1.35 -0.38 -9.16
CA TYR A 4 -0.58 -0.46 -7.92
C TYR A 4 -0.50 0.93 -7.27
N ALA A 5 -0.75 1.01 -5.97
CA ALA A 5 -0.55 2.25 -5.22
C ALA A 5 0.89 2.73 -5.38
N THR A 6 1.08 3.99 -5.76
CA THR A 6 2.39 4.61 -5.77
C THR A 6 2.67 5.31 -4.44
N LEU A 7 3.96 5.57 -4.14
CA LEU A 7 4.33 6.41 -3.00
C LEU A 7 3.67 7.80 -3.05
N ALA A 8 3.48 8.35 -4.24
CA ALA A 8 2.81 9.62 -4.44
C ALA A 8 1.35 9.57 -4.01
N ASP A 9 0.62 8.53 -4.43
CA ASP A 9 -0.79 8.33 -4.04
C ASP A 9 -0.92 8.16 -2.52
N MET A 10 -0.05 7.34 -1.92
CA MET A 10 -0.05 7.14 -0.46
C MET A 10 0.17 8.45 0.30
N GLN A 11 1.05 9.32 -0.20
CA GLN A 11 1.29 10.63 0.37
C GLN A 11 0.13 11.61 0.11
N GLU A 12 -0.46 11.62 -1.08
CA GLU A 12 -1.53 12.57 -1.43
C GLU A 12 -2.85 12.24 -0.72
N TYR A 13 -3.23 10.97 -0.75
CA TYR A 13 -4.51 10.49 -0.23
C TYR A 13 -4.42 9.92 1.19
N GLN A 14 -3.23 9.96 1.80
CA GLN A 14 -2.99 9.59 3.21
C GLN A 14 -3.57 8.20 3.55
N PHE A 15 -3.25 7.21 2.72
CA PHE A 15 -3.63 5.81 2.92
C PHE A 15 -2.42 4.89 2.98
N GLY A 16 -2.68 3.66 3.42
CA GLY A 16 -1.66 2.62 3.56
C GLY A 16 -0.81 2.84 4.80
N ALA A 17 0.00 1.82 5.09
CA ALA A 17 0.89 1.82 6.23
C ALA A 17 2.32 1.56 5.74
N LEU A 18 3.28 2.19 6.43
CA LEU A 18 4.71 1.94 6.23
C LEU A 18 5.27 1.33 7.51
N TYR A 19 6.25 0.43 7.38
CA TYR A 19 7.05 -0.05 8.51
C TYR A 19 7.97 1.05 9.08
N LEU A 20 8.07 2.19 8.37
CA LEU A 20 8.89 3.34 8.76
C LEU A 20 8.16 4.22 9.77
N SER A 21 8.84 4.51 10.88
CA SER A 21 8.44 5.58 11.81
C SER A 21 8.51 6.95 11.14
N GLY A 22 7.91 7.99 11.76
CA GLY A 22 7.89 9.34 11.17
C GLY A 22 9.28 9.90 10.84
N ALA A 23 10.27 9.68 11.73
CA ALA A 23 11.63 10.14 11.52
C ALA A 23 12.37 9.34 10.44
N GLU A 24 12.21 8.01 10.41
CA GLU A 24 12.82 7.16 9.38
C GLU A 24 12.22 7.43 8.00
N ARG A 25 10.90 7.64 7.96
CA ARG A 25 10.17 8.00 6.74
C ARG A 25 10.70 9.30 6.15
N GLN A 26 10.90 10.32 6.98
CA GLN A 26 11.49 11.58 6.53
C GLN A 26 12.91 11.39 6.00
N LYS A 27 13.73 10.56 6.66
CA LYS A 27 15.10 10.29 6.24
C LYS A 27 15.17 9.54 4.91
N ILE A 28 14.26 8.59 4.67
CA ILE A 28 14.27 7.70 3.51
C ILE A 28 13.51 8.30 2.32
N LEU A 29 12.28 8.77 2.55
CA LEU A 29 11.36 9.25 1.49
C LEU A 29 11.39 10.78 1.32
N GLY A 30 11.88 11.51 2.33
CA GLY A 30 11.90 12.97 2.33
C GLY A 30 10.51 13.61 2.41
N ASP A 31 10.47 14.91 2.13
CA ASP A 31 9.23 15.71 2.17
C ASP A 31 8.25 15.36 1.04
N ARG A 32 8.78 14.91 -0.11
CA ARG A 32 7.99 14.53 -1.29
C ARG A 32 8.43 13.16 -1.74
N TRP A 33 7.57 12.16 -1.58
CA TRP A 33 7.93 10.78 -1.88
C TRP A 33 8.09 10.54 -3.38
N THR A 34 7.58 11.44 -4.23
CA THR A 34 7.86 11.48 -5.68
C THR A 34 9.34 11.71 -6.00
N ASN A 35 10.11 12.27 -5.06
CA ASN A 35 11.54 12.47 -5.22
C ASN A 35 12.38 11.25 -4.81
N TRP A 36 11.75 10.25 -4.17
CA TRP A 36 12.45 9.02 -3.80
C TRP A 36 12.94 8.31 -5.06
N ARG A 37 14.14 7.73 -4.99
CA ARG A 37 14.76 6.98 -6.07
C ARG A 37 15.42 5.72 -5.51
N PRO A 38 15.41 4.60 -6.25
CA PRO A 38 16.10 3.40 -5.82
C PRO A 38 17.61 3.63 -5.71
N ALA A 39 18.23 2.96 -4.75
CA ALA A 39 19.69 2.89 -4.65
C ALA A 39 20.29 2.00 -5.76
N ALA A 40 21.62 1.99 -5.87
CA ALA A 40 22.31 1.10 -6.79
C ALA A 40 21.93 -0.37 -6.51
N GLY A 41 21.46 -1.09 -7.53
CA GLY A 41 20.97 -2.48 -7.41
C GLY A 41 19.50 -2.62 -7.03
N GLN A 42 18.79 -1.52 -6.76
CA GLN A 42 17.33 -1.53 -6.55
C GLN A 42 16.56 -1.10 -7.80
N SER A 43 15.26 -1.41 -7.81
CA SER A 43 14.34 -0.99 -8.86
C SER A 43 13.33 0.03 -8.32
N TRP A 44 12.59 0.66 -9.22
CA TRP A 44 11.47 1.53 -8.84
C TRP A 44 10.35 0.82 -8.07
N HIS A 45 10.37 -0.52 -7.96
CA HIS A 45 9.45 -1.28 -7.12
C HIS A 45 10.01 -1.60 -5.73
N SER A 46 11.28 -1.30 -5.45
CA SER A 46 11.90 -1.58 -4.15
C SER A 46 11.30 -0.78 -3.00
N PHE A 47 10.50 0.26 -3.27
CA PHE A 47 9.76 0.93 -2.20
C PHE A 47 8.71 0.03 -1.54
N ASN A 48 8.26 -1.03 -2.21
CA ASN A 48 7.29 -1.98 -1.67
C ASN A 48 7.79 -2.62 -0.37
N ASP A 49 9.10 -2.70 -0.16
CA ASP A 49 9.71 -3.26 1.05
C ASP A 49 9.40 -2.41 2.29
N TYR A 50 9.10 -1.12 2.12
CA TYR A 50 8.73 -0.23 3.21
C TYR A 50 7.24 -0.31 3.56
N ILE A 51 6.43 -0.95 2.71
CA ILE A 51 4.99 -0.95 2.83
C ILE A 51 4.50 -2.10 3.71
N ASN A 52 3.70 -1.76 4.72
CA ASN A 52 2.97 -2.73 5.51
C ASN A 52 1.62 -3.06 4.84
N PHE A 53 1.63 -4.09 4.00
CA PHE A 53 0.42 -4.60 3.34
C PHE A 53 -0.52 -5.39 4.28
N SER A 54 -0.06 -5.73 5.48
CA SER A 54 -0.83 -6.51 6.46
C SER A 54 -1.79 -5.67 7.30
N ASP A 55 -1.65 -4.34 7.30
CA ASP A 55 -2.54 -3.41 8.01
C ASP A 55 -3.84 -3.18 7.22
N SER A 56 -4.80 -4.09 7.38
CA SER A 56 -6.07 -4.03 6.66
C SER A 56 -6.85 -2.73 6.90
N ALA A 57 -6.71 -2.09 8.06
CA ALA A 57 -7.38 -0.83 8.39
C ALA A 57 -6.77 0.34 7.61
N ALA A 58 -5.44 0.40 7.50
CA ALA A 58 -4.74 1.44 6.74
C ALA A 58 -5.05 1.36 5.23
N TRP A 59 -5.33 0.16 4.73
CA TRP A 59 -5.63 -0.11 3.33
C TRP A 59 -7.13 -0.06 2.98
N GLU A 60 -8.03 0.03 3.96
CA GLU A 60 -9.48 0.09 3.73
C GLU A 60 -9.87 1.27 2.83
N LYS A 61 -9.18 2.41 2.94
CA LYS A 61 -9.45 3.62 2.13
C LYS A 61 -9.00 3.47 0.68
N TRP A 62 -7.92 2.74 0.44
CA TRP A 62 -7.36 2.55 -0.90
C TRP A 62 -8.19 1.56 -1.69
N TRP A 63 -8.45 0.39 -1.12
CA TRP A 63 -9.29 -0.60 -1.77
C TRP A 63 -10.76 -0.18 -1.70
N GLY A 64 -11.23 0.42 -0.60
CA GLY A 64 -12.64 0.77 -0.43
C GLY A 64 -13.57 -0.46 -0.43
N LYS A 65 -14.77 -0.31 0.12
CA LYS A 65 -15.79 -1.38 0.10
C LYS A 65 -16.21 -1.81 -1.32
N LYS A 66 -15.92 -0.99 -2.34
CA LYS A 66 -16.28 -1.26 -3.75
C LYS A 66 -15.27 -2.14 -4.51
N TRP A 67 -14.01 -2.25 -4.07
CA TRP A 67 -12.96 -2.91 -4.86
C TRP A 67 -12.69 -4.35 -4.41
N ILE A 68 -13.23 -4.82 -3.28
CA ILE A 68 -13.30 -6.27 -3.02
C ILE A 68 -14.35 -6.89 -3.95
N ARG A 69 -13.98 -7.08 -5.22
CA ARG A 69 -14.56 -8.14 -6.04
C ARG A 69 -13.62 -9.33 -5.93
N TYR A 70 -14.12 -10.35 -5.24
CA TYR A 70 -13.77 -11.76 -5.38
C TYR A 70 -12.83 -12.38 -4.32
N ARG A 71 -13.42 -13.00 -3.30
CA ARG A 71 -13.19 -14.42 -2.91
C ARG A 71 -14.18 -14.91 -1.83
N TYR A 72 -15.49 -14.76 -2.00
CA TYR A 72 -16.48 -15.46 -1.14
C TYR A 72 -17.75 -15.86 -1.89
N TRP A 73 -17.62 -16.68 -2.93
CA TRP A 73 -18.77 -17.39 -3.51
C TRP A 73 -18.55 -18.91 -3.66
N ARG A 74 -17.81 -19.52 -2.74
CA ARG A 74 -17.96 -20.97 -2.50
C ARG A 74 -17.68 -21.29 -1.03
N LEU A 75 -18.58 -22.05 -0.41
CA LEU A 75 -18.57 -22.58 0.97
C LEU A 75 -19.37 -21.82 2.05
N ARG A 76 -20.57 -21.31 1.73
CA ARG A 76 -21.69 -21.26 2.68
C ARG A 76 -23.04 -21.50 2.00
N GLN A 77 -23.20 -22.66 1.36
CA GLN A 77 -24.51 -23.24 1.03
C GLN A 77 -24.45 -24.78 1.07
N SER A 78 -24.05 -25.34 2.20
CA SER A 78 -24.27 -26.77 2.48
C SER A 78 -24.56 -26.88 3.97
N GLY A 79 -25.82 -26.65 4.29
CA GLY A 79 -26.35 -26.52 5.63
C GLY A 79 -27.84 -26.23 5.55
N ILE A 80 -28.55 -27.15 4.88
CA ILE A 80 -29.90 -27.70 5.10
C ILE A 80 -30.01 -28.87 4.13
#